data_AF-A0A2N2V2E7-F1
#
_entry.id   AF-A0A2N2V2E7-F1
#
_cell.length_a   1.000
_cell.length_b   1.000
_cell.length_c   1.000
_cell.angle_alpha   90.00
_cell.angle_beta   90.00
_cell.angle_gamma   90.00
#
_symmetry.space_group_name_H-M   'P 1'
#
loop_
_entity.id
_entity.type
_entity.pdbx_description
1 polymer ?
#
loop_
_entity_poly.entity_id
_entity_poly.type
_entity_poly.pdbx_seq_one_letter_code
_entity_poly.pdbx_strand_id
1 'polypeptide(L)'
;MATAPVHFFDPPTSADQLAALVEEQASMAKMLAVIPAKNPEDVKMVAAALKSAGTKFEKVYLDWAQPYGRFKAKGLWAKVPADPDAMTEVLERHLLASTRKARFKPQTAAELDPTPMQYLIKGVAPAQGLLVIYGPSGSAKSFLSIAAAAAIGEGSSFFGYAATPAPVLYVGLEGEAGVRGRVLAWERHHGRPMPDNVRFSLEPFQLTDAQDVADLAEICPPGCAVIIDTLNRAAPGLDENSSKDMGRVIDGAKTLQRKIAGLVILVAHSGKDSTRGLRGHSSLFAALDAAILVSRGDGGARRWKLDKAKDGKDGEEHGFRLTVVELGTDADGDTVSSCVIEPDSGATRQFARPLKGNRQLAFTALENAARASGILNERGEFVGVTFADWYAEFFRISTADNKEAKRKAFARAREDLAADGHIEVDNDIYRFAGLNASATHAVIASILAGQRTGGGQ
;
A
#
# COMPACT_ATOMS: atom_id res chain seq x y z
N MET A 1 -46.47 -59.87 56.14
CA MET A 1 -45.01 -60.00 55.97
C MET A 1 -44.48 -58.64 55.57
N ALA A 2 -43.57 -58.08 56.38
CA ALA A 2 -43.09 -56.72 56.24
C ALA A 2 -42.16 -56.56 55.02
N THR A 3 -42.36 -55.48 54.28
CA THR A 3 -41.51 -55.03 53.17
C THR A 3 -40.22 -54.39 53.72
N ALA A 4 -39.06 -54.93 53.37
CA ALA A 4 -37.76 -54.33 53.66
C ALA A 4 -37.48 -53.18 52.66
N PRO A 5 -36.91 -52.03 53.10
CA PRO A 5 -36.54 -50.95 52.19
C PRO A 5 -35.24 -51.30 51.45
N VAL A 6 -35.21 -51.03 50.14
CA VAL A 6 -34.01 -51.09 49.31
C VAL A 6 -33.24 -49.78 49.50
N HIS A 7 -32.08 -49.84 50.15
CA HIS A 7 -31.13 -48.73 50.19
C HIS A 7 -30.34 -48.71 48.87
N PHE A 8 -30.60 -47.72 48.01
CA PHE A 8 -29.76 -47.44 46.85
C PHE A 8 -28.62 -46.51 47.28
N PHE A 9 -27.38 -46.99 47.15
CA PHE A 9 -26.08 -46.36 47.45
C PHE A 9 -25.61 -46.39 48.90
N ASP A 10 -24.76 -47.37 49.21
CA ASP A 10 -23.81 -47.28 50.32
C ASP A 10 -22.75 -46.20 50.00
N PRO A 11 -22.35 -45.36 50.97
CA PRO A 11 -21.28 -44.39 50.78
C PRO A 11 -19.95 -45.12 50.46
N PRO A 12 -19.10 -44.56 49.60
CA PRO A 12 -17.85 -45.20 49.18
C PRO A 12 -17.01 -45.59 50.39
N THR A 13 -16.46 -46.80 50.39
CA THR A 13 -15.62 -47.27 51.49
C THR A 13 -14.30 -46.51 51.51
N SER A 14 -13.59 -46.52 52.64
CA SER A 14 -12.26 -45.89 52.74
C SER A 14 -11.25 -46.47 51.74
N ALA A 15 -11.43 -47.74 51.34
CA ALA A 15 -10.63 -48.38 50.30
C ALA A 15 -10.95 -47.82 48.90
N ASP A 16 -12.22 -47.59 48.58
CA ASP A 16 -12.64 -47.03 47.29
C ASP A 16 -12.17 -45.58 47.12
N GLN A 17 -12.23 -44.79 48.18
CA GLN A 17 -11.72 -43.40 48.20
C GLN A 17 -10.19 -43.34 48.00
N LEU A 18 -9.45 -44.30 48.59
CA LEU A 18 -8.01 -44.38 48.42
C LEU A 18 -7.63 -44.80 47.00
N ALA A 19 -8.34 -45.77 46.42
CA ALA A 19 -8.13 -46.20 45.04
C ALA A 19 -8.38 -45.07 44.04
N ALA A 20 -9.48 -44.33 44.20
CA ALA A 20 -9.80 -43.17 43.35
C ALA A 20 -8.73 -42.07 43.44
N LEU A 21 -8.22 -41.79 44.65
CA LEU A 21 -7.14 -40.82 44.85
C LEU A 21 -5.84 -41.23 44.13
N VAL A 22 -5.49 -42.52 44.19
CA VAL A 22 -4.29 -43.05 43.52
C VAL A 22 -4.43 -42.93 42.00
N GLU A 23 -5.62 -43.20 41.45
CA GLU A 23 -5.89 -43.07 40.03
C GLU A 23 -5.80 -41.61 39.55
N GLU A 24 -6.37 -40.67 40.30
CA GLU A 24 -6.28 -39.23 39.99
C GLU A 24 -4.83 -38.71 40.08
N GLN A 25 -4.06 -39.14 41.08
CA GLN A 25 -2.64 -38.80 41.19
C GLN A 25 -1.83 -39.35 40.01
N ALA A 26 -2.12 -40.58 39.57
CA ALA A 26 -1.48 -41.19 38.41
C ALA A 26 -1.84 -40.47 37.10
N SER A 27 -3.09 -40.06 36.94
CA SER A 27 -3.54 -39.25 35.80
C SER A 27 -2.82 -37.89 35.76
N MET A 28 -2.73 -37.23 36.91
CA MET A 28 -2.01 -35.96 37.03
C MET A 28 -0.51 -36.12 36.71
N ALA A 29 0.14 -37.18 37.20
CA ALA A 29 1.54 -37.45 36.89
C ALA A 29 1.79 -37.63 35.39
N LYS A 30 0.87 -38.29 34.67
CA LYS A 30 0.95 -38.40 33.19
C LYS A 30 0.81 -37.05 32.51
N MET A 31 -0.09 -36.19 32.99
CA MET A 31 -0.26 -34.85 32.46
C MET A 31 1.01 -34.00 32.64
N LEU A 32 1.63 -34.05 33.83
CA LEU A 32 2.87 -33.31 34.09
C LEU A 32 4.06 -33.80 33.26
N ALA A 33 4.07 -35.05 32.82
CA ALA A 33 5.17 -35.62 32.06
C ALA A 33 5.45 -34.91 30.72
N VAL A 34 4.47 -34.18 30.18
CA VAL A 34 4.64 -33.39 28.95
C VAL A 34 5.28 -32.01 29.20
N ILE A 35 5.38 -31.59 30.47
CA ILE A 35 5.94 -30.30 30.89
C ILE A 35 7.36 -30.53 31.45
N PRO A 36 8.42 -29.92 30.86
CA PRO A 36 9.77 -30.02 31.39
C PRO A 36 9.93 -29.29 32.74
N ALA A 37 10.24 -30.04 33.80
CA ALA A 37 10.45 -29.49 35.15
C ALA A 37 11.83 -28.83 35.36
N LYS A 38 12.23 -27.90 34.47
CA LYS A 38 13.50 -27.16 34.56
C LYS A 38 13.30 -25.65 34.67
N ASN A 39 12.27 -25.12 34.03
CA ASN A 39 11.98 -23.70 34.03
C ASN A 39 11.39 -23.28 35.39
N PRO A 40 11.99 -22.32 36.13
CA PRO A 40 11.48 -21.86 37.41
C PRO A 40 10.02 -21.36 37.37
N GLU A 41 9.61 -20.77 36.23
CA GLU A 41 8.26 -20.23 36.04
C GLU A 41 7.23 -21.34 35.90
N ASP A 42 7.47 -22.32 35.02
CA ASP A 42 6.58 -23.47 34.83
C ASP A 42 6.44 -24.30 36.12
N VAL A 43 7.54 -24.49 36.86
CA VAL A 43 7.52 -25.20 38.15
C VAL A 43 6.69 -24.44 39.19
N LYS A 44 6.74 -23.09 39.19
CA LYS A 44 5.91 -22.25 40.07
C LYS A 44 4.43 -22.34 39.72
N MET A 45 4.09 -22.27 38.43
CA MET A 45 2.71 -22.32 37.95
C MET A 45 2.07 -23.69 38.19
N VAL A 46 2.80 -24.78 37.93
CA VAL A 46 2.35 -26.14 38.25
C VAL A 46 2.14 -26.29 39.77
N ALA A 47 3.05 -25.76 40.59
CA ALA A 47 2.87 -25.75 42.04
C ALA A 47 1.61 -24.98 42.47
N ALA A 48 1.37 -23.81 41.89
CA ALA A 48 0.19 -22.99 42.17
C ALA A 48 -1.11 -23.71 41.81
N ALA A 49 -1.16 -24.35 40.64
CA ALA A 49 -2.34 -25.07 40.18
C ALA A 49 -2.66 -26.32 41.02
N LEU A 50 -1.65 -27.13 41.31
CA LEU A 50 -1.84 -28.36 42.09
C LEU A 50 -2.22 -28.06 43.55
N LYS A 51 -1.76 -26.93 44.10
CA LYS A 51 -2.08 -26.48 45.44
C LYS A 51 -3.55 -26.06 45.61
N SER A 52 -4.26 -25.77 44.52
CA SER A 52 -5.72 -25.54 44.54
C SER A 52 -6.50 -26.76 45.03
N ALA A 53 -5.93 -27.98 44.93
CA ALA A 53 -6.49 -29.21 45.49
C ALA A 53 -5.91 -29.56 46.89
N GLY A 54 -5.32 -28.58 47.59
CA GLY A 54 -4.68 -28.79 48.89
C GLY A 54 -3.39 -29.59 48.78
N THR A 55 -3.16 -30.53 49.71
CA THR A 55 -1.95 -31.38 49.75
C THR A 55 -2.03 -32.63 48.87
N LYS A 56 -3.19 -32.83 48.22
CA LYS A 56 -3.53 -34.02 47.41
C LYS A 56 -2.45 -34.39 46.39
N PHE A 57 -1.83 -33.40 45.75
CA PHE A 57 -0.85 -33.60 44.69
C PHE A 57 0.58 -33.18 45.08
N GLU A 58 0.85 -32.88 46.35
CA GLU A 58 2.17 -32.42 46.79
C GLU A 58 3.27 -33.43 46.44
N LYS A 59 3.01 -34.72 46.69
CA LYS A 59 3.96 -35.79 46.35
C LYS A 59 4.20 -35.88 44.83
N VAL A 60 3.13 -35.85 44.04
CA VAL A 60 3.20 -35.89 42.56
C VAL A 60 4.02 -34.71 42.02
N TYR A 61 3.80 -33.51 42.55
CA TYR A 61 4.58 -32.33 42.22
C TYR A 61 6.06 -32.47 42.58
N LEU A 62 6.38 -32.93 43.80
CA LEU A 62 7.77 -33.06 44.26
C LEU A 62 8.54 -34.15 43.49
N ASP A 63 7.85 -35.21 43.06
CA ASP A 63 8.43 -36.27 42.23
C ASP A 63 8.67 -35.78 40.79
N TRP A 64 7.72 -35.03 40.22
CA TRP A 64 7.89 -34.39 38.92
C TRP A 64 8.98 -33.29 38.92
N ALA A 65 9.06 -32.47 39.97
CA ALA A 65 9.97 -31.34 40.09
C ALA A 65 11.40 -31.71 40.51
N GLN A 66 11.76 -33.00 40.56
CA GLN A 66 13.12 -33.44 40.88
C GLN A 66 14.22 -32.75 40.05
N PRO A 67 14.08 -32.58 38.71
CA PRO A 67 15.10 -31.93 37.89
C PRO A 67 15.34 -30.45 38.23
N TYR A 68 14.36 -29.76 38.81
CA TYR A 68 14.48 -28.38 39.29
C TYR A 68 15.22 -28.30 40.64
N GLY A 69 15.21 -29.39 41.40
CA GLY A 69 15.84 -29.54 42.70
C GLY A 69 14.82 -29.64 43.83
N ARG A 70 14.85 -30.78 44.53
CA ARG A 70 13.89 -31.16 45.59
C ARG A 70 13.66 -30.10 46.66
N PHE A 71 14.73 -29.50 47.19
CA PHE A 71 14.63 -28.48 48.25
C PHE A 71 14.03 -27.17 47.75
N LYS A 72 14.35 -26.77 46.51
CA LYS A 72 13.79 -25.58 45.87
C LYS A 72 12.30 -25.78 45.57
N ALA A 73 11.94 -26.93 45.01
CA ALA A 73 10.55 -27.29 44.72
C ALA A 73 9.68 -27.29 46.00
N LYS A 74 10.17 -27.89 47.09
CA LYS A 74 9.48 -27.90 48.39
C LYS A 74 9.32 -26.49 48.97
N GLY A 75 10.36 -25.66 48.90
CA GLY A 75 10.29 -24.26 49.32
C GLY A 75 9.30 -23.44 48.49
N LEU A 76 9.17 -23.76 47.19
CA LEU A 76 8.24 -23.09 46.28
C LEU A 76 6.79 -23.47 46.57
N TRP A 77 6.52 -24.77 46.77
CA TRP A 77 5.19 -25.29 47.16
C TRP A 77 4.66 -24.60 48.42
N ALA A 78 5.50 -24.42 49.43
CA ALA A 78 5.12 -23.75 50.67
C ALA A 78 4.70 -22.28 50.45
N LYS A 79 5.37 -21.57 49.53
CA LYS A 79 5.25 -20.10 49.36
C LYS A 79 4.23 -19.67 48.30
N VAL A 80 4.00 -20.49 47.27
CA VAL A 80 3.15 -20.09 46.14
C VAL A 80 1.67 -20.07 46.56
N PRO A 81 0.88 -19.04 46.19
CA PRO A 81 -0.57 -19.09 46.35
C PRO A 81 -1.19 -20.14 45.40
N ALA A 82 -2.37 -20.64 45.74
CA ALA A 82 -3.13 -21.52 44.86
C ALA A 82 -3.70 -20.71 43.69
N ASP A 83 -3.61 -21.27 42.48
CA ASP A 83 -4.09 -20.63 41.24
C ASP A 83 -4.67 -21.70 40.29
N PRO A 84 -6.00 -21.89 40.24
CA PRO A 84 -6.65 -22.91 39.42
C PRO A 84 -6.36 -22.79 37.92
N ASP A 85 -6.10 -21.58 37.41
CA ASP A 85 -5.97 -21.32 35.97
C ASP A 85 -4.55 -21.57 35.45
N ALA A 86 -3.56 -21.58 36.35
CA ALA A 86 -2.15 -21.71 36.01
C ALA A 86 -1.79 -23.01 35.28
N MET A 87 -2.55 -24.11 35.48
CA MET A 87 -2.27 -25.37 34.76
C MET A 87 -2.59 -25.23 33.26
N THR A 88 -3.71 -24.60 32.94
CA THR A 88 -4.16 -24.41 31.55
C THR A 88 -3.14 -23.57 30.79
N GLU A 89 -2.67 -22.47 31.40
CA GLU A 89 -1.69 -21.57 30.78
C GLU A 89 -0.34 -22.27 30.49
N VAL A 90 0.17 -23.08 31.44
CA VAL A 90 1.41 -23.84 31.23
C VAL A 90 1.25 -24.89 30.13
N LEU A 91 0.14 -25.61 30.13
CA LEU A 91 -0.13 -26.64 29.11
C LEU A 91 -0.27 -26.02 27.71
N GLU A 92 -1.01 -24.93 27.57
CA GLU A 92 -1.15 -24.20 26.31
C GLU A 92 0.21 -23.71 25.80
N ARG A 93 1.04 -23.14 26.68
CA ARG A 93 2.39 -22.68 26.32
C ARG A 93 3.26 -23.80 25.74
N HIS A 94 3.26 -24.98 26.37
CA HIS A 94 4.06 -26.12 25.93
C HIS A 94 3.47 -26.81 24.69
N LEU A 95 2.16 -26.82 24.52
CA LEU A 95 1.50 -27.31 23.32
C LEU A 95 1.80 -26.41 22.10
N LEU A 96 1.79 -25.10 22.28
CA LEU A 96 2.17 -24.13 21.25
C LEU A 96 3.66 -24.20 20.88
N ALA A 97 4.53 -24.53 21.85
CA ALA A 97 5.96 -24.69 21.60
C ALA A 97 6.30 -26.00 20.87
N SER A 98 5.67 -27.11 21.28
CA SER A 98 5.93 -28.46 20.72
C SER A 98 5.46 -28.63 19.28
N THR A 99 4.50 -27.80 18.83
CA THR A 99 4.01 -27.79 17.44
C THR A 99 4.90 -26.99 16.48
N ARG A 100 5.89 -26.23 16.97
CA ARG A 100 6.83 -25.47 16.10
C ARG A 100 7.87 -26.40 15.48
N LYS A 101 7.59 -26.87 14.27
CA LYS A 101 8.58 -27.58 13.43
C LYS A 101 9.81 -26.70 13.15
N ALA A 102 10.98 -27.33 13.05
CA ALA A 102 12.20 -26.69 12.55
C ALA A 102 11.97 -26.20 11.10
N ARG A 103 11.60 -24.93 10.96
CA ARG A 103 11.16 -24.33 9.70
C ARG A 103 12.29 -23.75 8.85
N PHE A 104 13.42 -23.44 9.47
CA PHE A 104 14.54 -22.79 8.81
C PHE A 104 15.49 -23.85 8.26
N LYS A 105 15.60 -23.91 6.93
CA LYS A 105 16.58 -24.74 6.24
C LYS A 105 17.62 -23.81 5.63
N PRO A 106 18.85 -23.73 6.16
CA PRO A 106 19.88 -22.93 5.53
C PRO A 106 20.21 -23.53 4.16
N GLN A 107 20.35 -22.68 3.15
CA GLN A 107 20.75 -23.06 1.79
C GLN A 107 22.08 -22.40 1.46
N THR A 108 22.92 -23.11 0.70
CA THR A 108 24.11 -22.49 0.10
C THR A 108 23.73 -21.62 -1.11
N ALA A 109 24.59 -20.70 -1.53
CA ALA A 109 24.31 -19.85 -2.69
C ALA A 109 24.05 -20.65 -3.98
N ALA A 110 24.67 -21.84 -4.12
CA ALA A 110 24.46 -22.74 -5.25
C ALA A 110 23.12 -23.50 -5.22
N GLU A 111 22.48 -23.56 -4.04
CA GLU A 111 21.17 -24.20 -3.84
C GLU A 111 20.01 -23.22 -3.99
N LEU A 112 20.28 -21.92 -4.17
CA LEU A 112 19.26 -20.92 -4.44
C LEU A 112 18.72 -21.12 -5.86
N ASP A 113 17.40 -21.15 -5.98
CA ASP A 113 16.73 -21.29 -7.27
C ASP A 113 17.07 -20.07 -8.17
N PRO A 114 17.73 -20.27 -9.33
CA PRO A 114 18.09 -19.19 -10.24
C PRO A 114 16.92 -18.73 -11.11
N THR A 115 15.70 -19.26 -10.89
CA THR A 115 14.53 -18.93 -11.70
C THR A 115 14.33 -17.41 -11.75
N PRO A 116 14.29 -16.82 -12.97
CA PRO A 116 14.08 -15.39 -13.13
C PRO A 116 12.78 -14.92 -12.47
N MET A 117 12.77 -13.66 -12.04
CA MET A 117 11.55 -13.05 -11.52
C MET A 117 10.40 -13.19 -12.52
N GLN A 118 9.29 -13.74 -12.03
CA GLN A 118 8.06 -13.85 -12.78
C GLN A 118 7.23 -12.58 -12.60
N TYR A 119 6.43 -12.22 -13.61
CA TYR A 119 5.62 -11.00 -13.63
C TYR A 119 4.19 -11.32 -14.08
N LEU A 120 3.21 -10.65 -13.45
CA LEU A 120 1.84 -10.57 -13.97
C LEU A 120 1.73 -9.48 -15.04
N ILE A 121 2.50 -8.39 -14.89
CA ILE A 121 2.69 -7.37 -15.92
C ILE A 121 4.19 -7.12 -16.02
N LYS A 122 4.79 -7.48 -17.16
CA LYS A 122 6.25 -7.50 -17.32
C LYS A 122 6.88 -6.15 -16.98
N GLY A 123 7.77 -6.14 -15.98
CA GLY A 123 8.46 -4.94 -15.53
C GLY A 123 7.63 -3.98 -14.66
N VAL A 124 6.35 -4.27 -14.40
CA VAL A 124 5.43 -3.40 -13.64
C VAL A 124 4.89 -4.11 -12.40
N ALA A 125 4.32 -5.31 -12.56
CA ALA A 125 3.71 -6.07 -11.48
C ALA A 125 4.37 -7.46 -11.36
N PRO A 126 5.10 -7.75 -10.27
CA PRO A 126 5.68 -9.07 -10.06
C PRO A 126 4.60 -10.13 -9.86
N ALA A 127 4.91 -11.40 -10.12
CA ALA A 127 3.99 -12.53 -9.91
C ALA A 127 3.59 -12.71 -8.44
N GLN A 128 4.51 -12.37 -7.53
CA GLN A 128 4.29 -12.42 -6.09
C GLN A 128 4.86 -11.18 -5.42
N GLY A 129 4.18 -10.72 -4.36
CA GLY A 129 4.66 -9.62 -3.54
C GLY A 129 3.59 -8.61 -3.21
N LEU A 130 4.03 -7.39 -2.87
CA LEU A 130 3.15 -6.26 -2.60
C LEU A 130 3.37 -5.14 -3.63
N LEU A 131 2.27 -4.67 -4.22
CA LEU A 131 2.25 -3.50 -5.08
C LEU A 131 1.28 -2.46 -4.51
N VAL A 132 1.60 -1.17 -4.65
CA VAL A 132 0.64 -0.10 -4.35
C VAL A 132 0.34 0.72 -5.60
N ILE A 133 -0.92 1.06 -5.82
CA ILE A 133 -1.35 2.08 -6.78
C ILE A 133 -1.81 3.27 -5.96
N TYR A 134 -1.09 4.38 -6.02
CA TYR A 134 -1.35 5.54 -5.15
C TYR A 134 -1.35 6.87 -5.90
N GLY A 135 -1.95 7.88 -5.29
CA GLY A 135 -2.14 9.18 -5.92
C GLY A 135 -3.28 9.99 -5.30
N PRO A 136 -3.42 11.27 -5.66
CA PRO A 136 -4.42 12.15 -5.05
C PRO A 136 -5.85 11.65 -5.29
N SER A 137 -6.80 12.16 -4.52
CA SER A 137 -8.21 11.82 -4.73
C SER A 137 -8.65 12.13 -6.17
N GLY A 138 -9.40 11.19 -6.75
CA GLY A 138 -9.88 11.20 -8.13
C GLY A 138 -8.79 11.24 -9.22
N SER A 139 -7.54 10.84 -8.94
CA SER A 139 -6.52 10.64 -9.98
C SER A 139 -6.79 9.46 -10.93
N ALA A 140 -7.93 8.78 -10.77
CA ALA A 140 -8.37 7.61 -11.55
C ALA A 140 -7.67 6.28 -11.22
N LYS A 141 -7.16 6.11 -9.99
CA LYS A 141 -6.56 4.86 -9.52
C LYS A 141 -7.46 3.64 -9.69
N SER A 142 -8.74 3.73 -9.31
CA SER A 142 -9.68 2.61 -9.44
C SER A 142 -9.88 2.20 -10.90
N PHE A 143 -9.93 3.17 -11.83
CA PHE A 143 -10.02 2.86 -13.26
C PHE A 143 -8.74 2.21 -13.80
N LEU A 144 -7.56 2.69 -13.38
CA LEU A 144 -6.28 2.04 -13.71
C LEU A 144 -6.21 0.62 -13.13
N SER A 145 -6.72 0.42 -11.92
CA SER A 145 -6.74 -0.87 -11.22
C SER A 145 -7.66 -1.87 -11.91
N ILE A 146 -8.82 -1.44 -12.40
CA ILE A 146 -9.74 -2.26 -13.21
C ILE A 146 -9.09 -2.64 -14.55
N ALA A 147 -8.41 -1.70 -15.21
CA ALA A 147 -7.70 -2.01 -16.45
C ALA A 147 -6.54 -2.98 -16.23
N ALA A 148 -5.80 -2.85 -15.13
CA ALA A 148 -4.77 -3.81 -14.74
C ALA A 148 -5.38 -5.18 -14.41
N ALA A 149 -6.52 -5.22 -13.71
CA ALA A 149 -7.25 -6.46 -13.43
C ALA A 149 -7.64 -7.19 -14.72
N ALA A 150 -8.23 -6.48 -15.69
CA ALA A 150 -8.59 -7.05 -16.97
C ALA A 150 -7.36 -7.57 -17.74
N ALA A 151 -6.30 -6.77 -17.81
CA ALA A 151 -5.06 -7.15 -18.48
C ALA A 151 -4.42 -8.42 -17.88
N ILE A 152 -4.37 -8.51 -16.55
CA ILE A 152 -3.87 -9.71 -15.85
C ILE A 152 -4.83 -10.88 -16.04
N GLY A 153 -6.14 -10.68 -15.95
CA GLY A 153 -7.14 -11.75 -16.05
C GLY A 153 -7.09 -12.52 -17.38
N GLU A 154 -6.80 -11.81 -18.47
CA GLU A 154 -6.77 -12.38 -19.82
C GLU A 154 -5.38 -12.45 -20.46
N GLY A 155 -4.36 -11.88 -19.81
CA GLY A 155 -3.00 -11.77 -20.36
C GLY A 155 -2.87 -10.79 -21.53
N SER A 156 -3.70 -9.75 -21.59
CA SER A 156 -3.61 -8.73 -22.64
C SER A 156 -2.57 -7.65 -22.28
N SER A 157 -2.16 -6.88 -23.29
CA SER A 157 -1.17 -5.82 -23.09
C SER A 157 -1.72 -4.72 -22.18
N PHE A 158 -0.98 -4.38 -21.12
CA PHE A 158 -1.23 -3.22 -20.27
C PHE A 158 -0.29 -2.08 -20.67
N PHE A 159 -0.78 -1.02 -21.33
CA PHE A 159 0.07 0.12 -21.75
C PHE A 159 1.33 -0.30 -22.56
N GLY A 160 1.23 -1.36 -23.37
CA GLY A 160 2.35 -1.91 -24.14
C GLY A 160 3.21 -2.93 -23.38
N TYR A 161 2.98 -3.11 -22.08
CA TYR A 161 3.61 -4.18 -21.30
C TYR A 161 2.83 -5.48 -21.46
N ALA A 162 3.55 -6.57 -21.75
CA ALA A 162 2.97 -7.90 -21.80
C ALA A 162 2.48 -8.33 -20.41
N ALA A 163 1.24 -8.82 -20.32
CA ALA A 163 0.71 -9.42 -19.10
C ALA A 163 0.68 -10.95 -19.22
N THR A 164 0.80 -11.62 -18.07
CA THR A 164 0.65 -13.07 -17.95
C THR A 164 -0.74 -13.35 -17.37
N PRO A 165 -1.58 -14.20 -18.00
CA PRO A 165 -2.87 -14.58 -17.47
C PRO A 165 -2.78 -15.12 -16.04
N ALA A 166 -3.57 -14.58 -15.11
CA ALA A 166 -3.69 -15.09 -13.75
C ALA A 166 -5.09 -14.81 -13.17
N PRO A 167 -5.55 -15.59 -12.18
CA PRO A 167 -6.78 -15.26 -11.44
C PRO A 167 -6.65 -13.91 -10.75
N VAL A 168 -7.69 -13.09 -10.80
CA VAL A 168 -7.75 -11.77 -10.15
C VAL A 168 -8.99 -11.68 -9.28
N LEU A 169 -8.82 -11.24 -8.03
CA LEU A 169 -9.91 -10.85 -7.15
C LEU A 169 -9.84 -9.36 -6.87
N TYR A 170 -10.86 -8.62 -7.28
CA TYR A 170 -11.03 -7.19 -7.01
C TYR A 170 -11.94 -6.99 -5.80
N VAL A 171 -11.37 -6.56 -4.68
CA VAL A 171 -12.07 -6.23 -3.45
C VAL A 171 -12.41 -4.73 -3.45
N GLY A 172 -13.66 -4.40 -3.75
CA GLY A 172 -14.15 -3.04 -3.88
C GLY A 172 -14.87 -2.56 -2.62
N LEU A 173 -14.27 -1.59 -1.92
CA LEU A 173 -14.71 -1.13 -0.59
C LEU A 173 -15.27 0.31 -0.58
N GLU A 174 -15.31 0.99 -1.72
CA GLU A 174 -15.87 2.34 -1.86
C GLU A 174 -17.33 2.39 -2.34
N GLY A 175 -17.99 1.22 -2.45
CA GLY A 175 -19.42 1.09 -2.76
C GLY A 175 -19.73 0.30 -4.03
N GLU A 176 -20.72 -0.59 -3.95
CA GLU A 176 -21.08 -1.57 -4.99
C GLU A 176 -21.46 -0.92 -6.34
N ALA A 177 -22.34 0.08 -6.31
CA ALA A 177 -22.79 0.78 -7.52
C ALA A 177 -21.63 1.41 -8.29
N GLY A 178 -20.63 1.95 -7.57
CA GLY A 178 -19.45 2.56 -8.18
C GLY A 178 -18.58 1.54 -8.91
N VAL A 179 -18.33 0.36 -8.32
CA VAL A 179 -17.55 -0.70 -8.98
C VAL A 179 -18.30 -1.25 -10.18
N ARG A 180 -19.60 -1.54 -10.02
CA ARG A 180 -20.42 -2.09 -11.11
C ARG A 180 -20.49 -1.14 -12.31
N GLY A 181 -20.67 0.16 -12.08
CA GLY A 181 -20.67 1.16 -13.14
C GLY A 181 -19.34 1.25 -13.90
N ARG A 182 -18.20 1.05 -13.23
CA ARG A 182 -16.88 1.04 -13.89
C ARG A 182 -16.67 -0.23 -14.73
N VAL A 183 -17.11 -1.38 -14.22
CA VAL A 183 -17.08 -2.64 -14.98
C VAL A 183 -17.95 -2.53 -16.24
N LEU A 184 -19.19 -2.05 -16.11
CA LEU A 184 -20.08 -1.86 -17.26
C LEU A 184 -19.52 -0.88 -18.30
N ALA A 185 -18.89 0.22 -17.85
CA ALA A 185 -18.23 1.15 -18.78
C ALA A 185 -17.07 0.50 -19.52
N TRP A 186 -16.26 -0.29 -18.81
CA TRP A 186 -15.17 -1.06 -19.42
C TRP A 186 -15.71 -2.05 -20.45
N GLU A 187 -16.75 -2.81 -20.11
CA GLU A 187 -17.36 -3.82 -21.00
C GLU A 187 -17.95 -3.19 -22.27
N ARG A 188 -18.71 -2.10 -22.11
CA ARG A 188 -19.29 -1.36 -23.24
C ARG A 188 -18.23 -0.78 -24.16
N HIS A 189 -17.19 -0.18 -23.57
CA HIS A 189 -16.12 0.42 -24.35
C HIS A 189 -15.33 -0.61 -25.16
N HIS A 190 -15.04 -1.77 -24.56
CA HIS A 190 -14.31 -2.85 -25.24
C HIS A 190 -15.20 -3.77 -26.09
N GLY A 191 -16.53 -3.57 -26.05
CA GLY A 191 -17.51 -4.36 -26.81
C GLY A 191 -17.60 -5.82 -26.38
N ARG A 192 -17.24 -6.16 -25.13
CA ARG A 192 -17.16 -7.54 -24.63
C ARG A 192 -17.25 -7.59 -23.10
N PRO A 193 -17.64 -8.74 -22.51
CA PRO A 193 -17.69 -8.88 -21.05
C PRO A 193 -16.29 -8.83 -20.41
N MET A 194 -16.25 -8.49 -19.12
CA MET A 194 -15.06 -8.60 -18.28
C MET A 194 -14.58 -10.06 -18.28
N PRO A 195 -13.25 -10.33 -18.31
CA PRO A 195 -12.76 -11.71 -18.35
C PRO A 195 -13.20 -12.51 -17.12
N ASP A 196 -13.59 -13.78 -17.32
CA ASP A 196 -14.09 -14.67 -16.25
C ASP A 196 -13.07 -14.92 -15.12
N ASN A 197 -11.78 -14.74 -15.42
CA ASN A 197 -10.69 -14.83 -14.44
C ASN A 197 -10.63 -13.61 -13.49
N VAL A 198 -11.40 -12.55 -13.75
CA VAL A 198 -11.54 -11.39 -12.88
C VAL A 198 -12.84 -11.49 -12.09
N ARG A 199 -12.72 -11.71 -10.78
CA ARG A 199 -13.86 -11.77 -9.85
C ARG A 199 -13.88 -10.55 -8.96
N PHE A 200 -15.05 -10.23 -8.41
CA PHE A 200 -15.25 -9.07 -7.54
C PHE A 200 -15.83 -9.52 -6.20
N SER A 201 -15.37 -8.90 -5.12
CA SER A 201 -15.95 -8.97 -3.78
C SER A 201 -16.21 -7.55 -3.31
N LEU A 202 -17.41 -7.32 -2.79
CA LEU A 202 -17.90 -5.99 -2.38
C LEU A 202 -18.31 -5.98 -0.90
N GLU A 203 -18.13 -7.11 -0.23
CA GLU A 203 -18.34 -7.29 1.19
C GLU A 203 -17.31 -6.48 2.00
N PRO A 204 -17.65 -6.07 3.23
CA PRO A 204 -16.69 -5.47 4.14
C PRO A 204 -15.48 -6.39 4.34
N PHE A 205 -14.27 -5.80 4.34
CA PHE A 205 -13.03 -6.52 4.54
C PHE A 205 -12.04 -5.65 5.31
N GLN A 206 -11.40 -6.22 6.34
CA GLN A 206 -10.35 -5.57 7.11
C GLN A 206 -9.03 -6.31 7.00
N LEU A 207 -8.04 -5.65 6.40
CA LEU A 207 -6.70 -6.20 6.19
C LEU A 207 -5.96 -6.42 7.52
N THR A 208 -6.39 -5.77 8.60
CA THR A 208 -5.83 -5.95 9.95
C THR A 208 -6.54 -7.00 10.79
N ASP A 209 -7.64 -7.57 10.29
CA ASP A 209 -8.31 -8.70 10.92
C ASP A 209 -7.75 -10.01 10.34
N ALA A 210 -7.33 -10.93 11.22
CA ALA A 210 -6.67 -12.16 10.80
C ALA A 210 -7.65 -13.18 10.19
N GLN A 211 -8.92 -13.15 10.61
CA GLN A 211 -9.96 -14.01 10.09
C GLN A 211 -10.39 -13.53 8.70
N ASP A 212 -10.64 -12.24 8.52
CA ASP A 212 -10.95 -11.66 7.20
C ASP A 212 -9.86 -12.01 6.17
N VAL A 213 -8.58 -11.87 6.56
CA VAL A 213 -7.43 -12.23 5.70
C VAL A 213 -7.40 -13.73 5.39
N ALA A 214 -7.80 -14.59 6.33
CA ALA A 214 -7.85 -16.03 6.12
C ALA A 214 -9.00 -16.42 5.17
N ASP A 215 -10.18 -15.87 5.39
CA ASP A 215 -11.39 -16.14 4.61
C ASP A 215 -11.24 -15.65 3.17
N LEU A 216 -10.70 -14.44 2.98
CA LEU A 216 -10.42 -13.90 1.65
C LEU A 216 -9.36 -14.74 0.92
N ALA A 217 -8.36 -15.26 1.63
CA ALA A 217 -7.34 -16.12 1.03
C ALA A 217 -7.90 -17.48 0.61
N GLU A 218 -8.89 -18.02 1.32
CA GLU A 218 -9.50 -19.33 1.04
C GLU A 218 -10.25 -19.34 -0.30
N ILE A 219 -10.86 -18.23 -0.68
CA ILE A 219 -11.56 -18.09 -1.97
C ILE A 219 -10.60 -17.77 -3.13
N CYS A 220 -9.31 -17.54 -2.86
CA CYS A 220 -8.30 -17.20 -3.85
C CYS A 220 -7.47 -18.43 -4.27
N PRO A 221 -7.39 -18.78 -5.56
CA PRO A 221 -6.48 -19.82 -6.01
C PRO A 221 -5.00 -19.40 -5.86
N PRO A 222 -4.05 -20.35 -5.81
CA PRO A 222 -2.62 -20.03 -5.80
C PRO A 222 -2.21 -19.17 -7.01
N GLY A 223 -1.39 -18.15 -6.79
CA GLY A 223 -0.95 -17.19 -7.81
C GLY A 223 -1.96 -16.07 -8.10
N CYS A 224 -3.06 -15.96 -7.34
CA CYS A 224 -4.06 -14.90 -7.51
C CYS A 224 -3.46 -13.49 -7.30
N ALA A 225 -3.90 -12.54 -8.11
CA ALA A 225 -3.74 -11.12 -7.84
C ALA A 225 -4.96 -10.57 -7.09
N VAL A 226 -4.76 -10.11 -5.86
CA VAL A 226 -5.83 -9.50 -5.05
C VAL A 226 -5.67 -7.99 -5.06
N ILE A 227 -6.63 -7.27 -5.64
CA ILE A 227 -6.67 -5.80 -5.66
C ILE A 227 -7.61 -5.33 -4.55
N ILE A 228 -7.13 -4.48 -3.65
CA ILE A 228 -7.91 -3.93 -2.54
C ILE A 228 -8.10 -2.43 -2.78
N ASP A 229 -9.32 -2.04 -3.14
CA ASP A 229 -9.70 -0.67 -3.50
C ASP A 229 -10.78 -0.13 -2.55
N THR A 230 -10.46 0.59 -1.48
CA THR A 230 -9.17 1.22 -1.13
C THR A 230 -8.59 0.76 0.20
N LEU A 231 -7.28 0.98 0.36
CA LEU A 231 -6.54 0.69 1.60
C LEU A 231 -7.16 1.37 2.83
N ASN A 232 -7.61 2.61 2.70
CA ASN A 232 -8.21 3.36 3.81
C ASN A 232 -9.46 2.65 4.36
N ARG A 233 -10.28 2.08 3.48
CA ARG A 233 -11.47 1.31 3.84
C ARG A 233 -11.15 -0.09 4.36
N ALA A 234 -10.06 -0.69 3.88
CA ALA A 234 -9.56 -1.97 4.37
C ALA A 234 -8.87 -1.88 5.75
N ALA A 235 -8.65 -0.68 6.28
CA ALA A 235 -7.96 -0.45 7.55
C ALA A 235 -8.67 0.65 8.38
N PRO A 236 -9.96 0.47 8.71
CA PRO A 236 -10.74 1.51 9.38
C PRO A 236 -10.16 1.86 10.75
N GLY A 237 -10.14 3.16 11.07
CA GLY A 237 -9.69 3.65 12.39
C GLY A 237 -8.18 3.65 12.60
N LEU A 238 -7.38 3.29 11.59
CA LEU A 238 -5.92 3.38 11.66
C LEU A 238 -5.41 4.74 11.19
N ASP A 239 -4.41 5.26 11.88
CA ASP A 239 -3.67 6.43 11.42
C ASP A 239 -2.62 6.00 10.40
N GLU A 240 -2.83 6.37 9.14
CA GLU A 240 -1.88 6.16 8.05
C GLU A 240 -0.49 6.76 8.38
N ASN A 241 -0.39 7.78 9.25
CA ASN A 241 0.89 8.37 9.66
C ASN A 241 1.60 7.60 10.79
N SER A 242 0.92 6.63 11.41
CA SER A 242 1.45 5.83 12.52
C SER A 242 2.24 4.64 11.97
N SER A 243 3.54 4.59 12.28
CA SER A 243 4.39 3.46 11.90
C SER A 243 3.91 2.12 12.48
N LYS A 244 3.28 2.16 13.66
CA LYS A 244 2.71 0.97 14.32
C LYS A 244 1.51 0.45 13.54
N ASP A 245 0.58 1.32 13.18
CA ASP A 245 -0.66 0.93 12.51
C ASP A 245 -0.39 0.46 11.08
N MET A 246 0.52 1.15 10.38
CA MET A 246 1.00 0.71 9.07
C MET A 246 1.77 -0.61 9.12
N GLY A 247 2.46 -0.90 10.23
CA GLY A 247 3.04 -2.22 10.47
C GLY A 247 1.99 -3.33 10.42
N ARG A 248 0.84 -3.13 11.09
CA ARG A 248 -0.28 -4.09 11.08
C ARG A 248 -0.87 -4.29 9.68
N VAL A 249 -1.02 -3.20 8.94
CA VAL A 249 -1.48 -3.24 7.53
C VAL A 249 -0.52 -4.06 6.66
N ILE A 250 0.78 -3.79 6.76
CA ILE A 250 1.82 -4.51 6.00
C ILE A 250 1.82 -5.99 6.38
N ASP A 251 1.71 -6.32 7.66
CA ASP A 251 1.69 -7.70 8.14
C ASP A 251 0.46 -8.47 7.65
N GLY A 252 -0.70 -7.82 7.63
CA GLY A 252 -1.93 -8.35 7.03
C GLY A 252 -1.77 -8.60 5.53
N ALA A 253 -1.30 -7.59 4.78
CA ALA A 253 -1.02 -7.70 3.35
C ALA A 253 -0.04 -8.83 3.02
N LYS A 254 1.07 -8.92 3.77
CA LYS A 254 2.07 -9.99 3.59
C LYS A 254 1.51 -11.36 3.97
N THR A 255 0.61 -11.43 4.94
CA THR A 255 -0.04 -12.71 5.33
C THR A 255 -0.96 -13.20 4.23
N LEU A 256 -1.79 -12.31 3.68
CA LEU A 256 -2.62 -12.60 2.51
C LEU A 256 -1.76 -13.04 1.32
N GLN A 257 -0.74 -12.24 0.96
CA GLN A 257 0.22 -12.50 -0.10
C GLN A 257 0.85 -13.90 0.00
N ARG A 258 1.31 -14.30 1.19
CA ARG A 258 1.88 -15.64 1.41
C ARG A 258 0.85 -16.75 1.28
N LYS A 259 -0.37 -16.56 1.79
CA LYS A 259 -1.45 -17.56 1.71
C LYS A 259 -1.86 -17.84 0.27
N ILE A 260 -1.95 -16.79 -0.55
CA ILE A 260 -2.34 -16.91 -1.97
C ILE A 260 -1.16 -17.23 -2.90
N ALA A 261 0.08 -17.22 -2.41
CA ALA A 261 1.30 -17.36 -3.21
C ALA A 261 1.29 -16.46 -4.46
N GLY A 262 0.84 -15.21 -4.29
CA GLY A 262 0.47 -14.31 -5.38
C GLY A 262 0.77 -12.85 -5.05
N LEU A 263 0.07 -11.94 -5.73
CA LEU A 263 0.28 -10.49 -5.64
C LEU A 263 -0.86 -9.82 -4.87
N VAL A 264 -0.54 -8.92 -3.94
CA VAL A 264 -1.54 -8.04 -3.32
C VAL A 264 -1.29 -6.60 -3.80
N ILE A 265 -2.31 -6.00 -4.41
CA ILE A 265 -2.31 -4.64 -4.94
C ILE A 265 -3.17 -3.75 -4.04
N LEU A 266 -2.57 -2.78 -3.36
CA LEU A 266 -3.28 -1.83 -2.49
C LEU A 266 -3.54 -0.53 -3.25
N VAL A 267 -4.80 -0.06 -3.28
CA VAL A 267 -5.12 1.26 -3.83
C VAL A 267 -5.18 2.29 -2.71
N ALA A 268 -4.28 3.28 -2.75
CA ALA A 268 -4.09 4.22 -1.65
C ALA A 268 -4.12 5.69 -2.10
N HIS A 269 -4.38 6.61 -1.18
CA HIS A 269 -4.21 8.03 -1.45
C HIS A 269 -2.74 8.44 -1.28
N SER A 270 -2.29 9.45 -2.03
CA SER A 270 -1.02 10.12 -1.74
C SER A 270 -1.23 11.18 -0.66
N GLY A 271 -0.32 11.32 0.31
CA GLY A 271 -0.36 12.40 1.30
C GLY A 271 -0.27 13.82 0.69
N LYS A 272 -0.41 14.86 1.54
CA LYS A 272 -0.62 16.29 1.18
C LYS A 272 0.39 16.97 0.23
N ASP A 273 1.46 16.30 -0.22
CA ASP A 273 2.45 16.87 -1.14
C ASP A 273 2.91 15.80 -2.12
N SER A 274 2.30 15.81 -3.30
CA SER A 274 2.54 14.87 -4.40
C SER A 274 3.98 14.89 -4.91
N THR A 275 4.75 15.95 -4.59
CA THR A 275 6.16 16.07 -5.00
C THR A 275 7.15 15.38 -4.07
N ARG A 276 6.67 14.79 -2.96
CA ARG A 276 7.50 14.05 -1.99
C ARG A 276 7.24 12.53 -2.01
N GLY A 277 6.59 12.02 -3.06
CA GLY A 277 6.21 10.61 -3.15
C GLY A 277 5.11 10.22 -2.16
N LEU A 278 5.05 8.95 -1.77
CA LEU A 278 4.10 8.37 -0.82
C LEU A 278 4.34 8.96 0.61
N ARG A 279 3.77 10.13 0.92
CA ARG A 279 3.96 10.80 2.23
C ARG A 279 3.32 10.00 3.37
N GLY A 280 4.09 9.74 4.44
CA GLY A 280 3.67 9.11 5.70
C GLY A 280 4.31 7.74 5.97
N HIS A 281 4.88 7.10 4.95
CA HIS A 281 5.06 5.64 4.97
C HIS A 281 6.39 5.15 4.40
N SER A 282 7.52 5.61 4.97
CA SER A 282 8.82 4.96 4.68
C SER A 282 8.77 3.45 4.92
N SER A 283 7.99 3.00 5.90
CA SER A 283 7.77 1.59 6.23
C SER A 283 6.97 0.83 5.15
N LEU A 284 5.83 1.36 4.68
CA LEU A 284 5.07 0.75 3.58
C LEU A 284 5.92 0.75 2.31
N PHE A 285 6.45 1.90 1.92
CA PHE A 285 7.25 2.02 0.71
C PHE A 285 8.48 1.11 0.73
N ALA A 286 9.13 0.92 1.88
CA ALA A 286 10.23 -0.04 2.03
C ALA A 286 9.76 -1.50 1.88
N ALA A 287 8.56 -1.84 2.36
CA ALA A 287 8.01 -3.19 2.30
C ALA A 287 7.45 -3.59 0.93
N LEU A 288 7.19 -2.63 0.04
CA LEU A 288 6.66 -2.89 -1.31
C LEU A 288 7.72 -3.44 -2.27
N ASP A 289 7.29 -4.34 -3.14
CA ASP A 289 8.08 -4.83 -4.27
C ASP A 289 7.89 -3.91 -5.50
N ALA A 290 6.73 -3.26 -5.64
CA ALA A 290 6.47 -2.25 -6.66
C ALA A 290 5.53 -1.12 -6.18
N ALA A 291 5.64 0.06 -6.80
CA ALA A 291 4.76 1.19 -6.53
C ALA A 291 4.44 1.98 -7.81
N ILE A 292 3.15 2.23 -8.05
CA ILE A 292 2.63 2.99 -9.19
C ILE A 292 2.03 4.30 -8.68
N LEU A 293 2.63 5.43 -9.07
CA LEU A 293 2.10 6.77 -8.81
C LEU A 293 1.18 7.20 -9.93
N VAL A 294 -0.08 7.44 -9.61
CA VAL A 294 -1.08 8.00 -10.53
C VAL A 294 -1.25 9.48 -10.24
N SER A 295 -0.91 10.33 -11.22
CA SER A 295 -0.98 11.78 -11.11
C SER A 295 -1.98 12.39 -12.08
N ARG A 296 -2.50 13.56 -11.70
CA ARG A 296 -3.28 14.44 -12.58
C ARG A 296 -2.35 15.52 -13.10
N GLY A 297 -2.61 16.01 -14.31
CA GLY A 297 -2.14 17.33 -14.69
C GLY A 297 -3.17 18.11 -15.50
N ASP A 298 -2.72 19.13 -16.22
CA ASP A 298 -3.59 20.14 -16.81
C ASP A 298 -4.49 19.57 -17.91
N GLY A 299 -5.63 20.22 -18.15
CA GLY A 299 -6.58 19.83 -19.20
C GLY A 299 -7.25 18.47 -18.99
N GLY A 300 -7.17 17.89 -17.79
CA GLY A 300 -7.73 16.57 -17.50
C GLY A 300 -6.85 15.41 -17.98
N ALA A 301 -5.62 15.64 -18.41
CA ALA A 301 -4.72 14.53 -18.69
C ALA A 301 -4.27 13.84 -17.38
N ARG A 302 -4.16 12.51 -17.41
CA ARG A 302 -3.67 11.69 -16.29
C ARG A 302 -2.43 10.94 -16.71
N ARG A 303 -1.67 10.47 -15.74
CA ARG A 303 -0.48 9.66 -15.97
C ARG A 303 -0.27 8.67 -14.83
N TRP A 304 0.31 7.54 -15.15
CA TRP A 304 0.89 6.67 -14.14
C TRP A 304 2.40 6.57 -14.34
N LYS A 305 3.12 6.42 -13.24
CA LYS A 305 4.57 6.27 -13.19
C LYS A 305 4.91 5.06 -12.35
N LEU A 306 5.83 4.22 -12.81
CA LEU A 306 6.48 3.24 -11.94
C LEU A 306 7.45 3.97 -11.01
N ASP A 307 7.01 4.24 -9.78
CA ASP A 307 7.77 5.00 -8.79
C ASP A 307 8.73 4.13 -7.98
N LYS A 308 8.46 2.82 -7.91
CA LYS A 308 9.34 1.80 -7.36
C LYS A 308 9.18 0.48 -8.08
N ALA A 309 10.29 -0.21 -8.34
CA ALA A 309 10.38 -1.61 -8.69
C ALA A 309 11.65 -2.16 -8.06
N LYS A 310 11.48 -3.16 -7.19
CA LYS A 310 12.58 -3.77 -6.45
C LYS A 310 13.63 -4.39 -7.38
N ASP A 311 13.17 -5.02 -8.46
CA ASP A 311 13.98 -5.81 -9.38
C ASP A 311 13.71 -5.39 -10.85
N GLY A 312 13.76 -4.08 -11.14
CA GLY A 312 13.42 -3.52 -12.46
C GLY A 312 13.93 -2.10 -12.70
N LYS A 313 13.54 -1.50 -13.83
CA LYS A 313 13.81 -0.09 -14.15
C LYS A 313 12.63 0.77 -13.69
N ASP A 314 12.91 1.78 -12.88
CA ASP A 314 11.92 2.76 -12.44
C ASP A 314 11.93 4.03 -13.29
N GLY A 315 10.84 4.79 -13.21
CA GLY A 315 10.76 6.12 -13.79
C GLY A 315 10.10 6.20 -15.16
N GLU A 316 9.68 5.09 -15.76
CA GLU A 316 8.83 5.11 -16.96
C GLU A 316 7.44 5.66 -16.61
N GLU A 317 6.96 6.55 -17.46
CA GLU A 317 5.73 7.32 -17.26
C GLU A 317 4.83 7.16 -18.48
N HIS A 318 3.55 6.97 -18.24
CA HIS A 318 2.56 6.67 -19.27
C HIS A 318 1.35 7.57 -19.10
N GLY A 319 1.03 8.32 -20.17
CA GLY A 319 -0.14 9.18 -20.23
C GLY A 319 -1.42 8.37 -20.48
N PHE A 320 -2.51 8.81 -19.89
CA PHE A 320 -3.85 8.28 -20.19
C PHE A 320 -4.93 9.34 -19.99
N ARG A 321 -6.07 9.14 -20.66
CA ARG A 321 -7.26 9.97 -20.51
C ARG A 321 -8.43 9.15 -19.97
N LEU A 322 -9.43 9.84 -19.42
CA LEU A 322 -10.72 9.23 -19.11
C LEU A 322 -11.68 9.51 -20.26
N THR A 323 -12.17 8.44 -20.86
CA THR A 323 -13.23 8.48 -21.87
C THR A 323 -14.55 8.17 -21.17
N VAL A 324 -15.52 9.08 -21.30
CA VAL A 324 -16.85 8.92 -20.68
C VAL A 324 -17.64 7.90 -21.49
N VAL A 325 -18.29 6.99 -20.78
CA VAL A 325 -19.14 5.94 -21.35
C VAL A 325 -20.53 6.07 -20.73
N GLU A 326 -21.53 6.26 -21.58
CA GLU A 326 -22.93 6.30 -21.17
C GLU A 326 -23.41 4.88 -20.83
N LEU A 327 -23.94 4.73 -19.61
CA LEU A 327 -24.47 3.47 -19.07
C LEU A 327 -25.98 3.37 -19.20
N GLY A 328 -26.66 4.48 -19.44
CA GLY A 328 -28.11 4.55 -19.63
C GLY A 328 -28.67 5.78 -18.96
N THR A 329 -29.89 5.65 -18.46
CA THR A 329 -30.65 6.75 -17.86
C THR A 329 -31.20 6.27 -16.51
N ASP A 330 -31.19 7.14 -15.50
CA ASP A 330 -31.78 6.83 -14.20
C ASP A 330 -33.30 7.06 -14.19
N ALA A 331 -33.91 6.94 -13.01
CA ALA A 331 -35.35 7.08 -12.83
C ALA A 331 -35.88 8.50 -13.12
N ASP A 332 -35.02 9.51 -13.03
CA ASP A 332 -35.37 10.92 -13.23
C ASP A 332 -35.15 11.38 -14.68
N GLY A 333 -34.61 10.51 -15.53
CA GLY A 333 -34.30 10.83 -16.93
C GLY A 333 -32.89 11.35 -17.15
N ASP A 334 -32.04 11.37 -16.11
CA ASP A 334 -30.67 11.85 -16.19
C ASP A 334 -29.72 10.77 -16.70
N THR A 335 -28.72 11.18 -17.49
CA THR A 335 -27.75 10.24 -18.09
C THR A 335 -26.82 9.69 -17.01
N VAL A 336 -26.89 8.38 -16.80
CA VAL A 336 -25.92 7.66 -15.96
C VAL A 336 -24.70 7.36 -16.81
N SER A 337 -23.55 7.88 -16.40
CA SER A 337 -22.27 7.63 -17.08
C SER A 337 -21.19 7.21 -16.11
N SER A 338 -20.17 6.57 -16.66
CA SER A 338 -18.93 6.24 -15.96
C SER A 338 -17.76 6.47 -16.92
N CYS A 339 -16.55 6.07 -16.57
CA CYS A 339 -15.38 6.29 -17.41
C CYS A 339 -14.60 4.99 -17.65
N VAL A 340 -13.79 5.01 -18.70
CA VAL A 340 -12.75 4.02 -18.99
C VAL A 340 -11.43 4.77 -19.22
N ILE A 341 -10.30 4.13 -18.95
CA ILE A 341 -9.00 4.72 -19.26
C ILE A 341 -8.56 4.31 -20.67
N GLU A 342 -7.98 5.25 -21.39
CA GLU A 342 -7.33 4.99 -22.68
C GLU A 342 -5.89 5.50 -22.64
N PRO A 343 -4.90 4.72 -23.09
CA PRO A 343 -3.54 5.21 -23.28
C PRO A 343 -3.52 6.45 -24.16
N ASP A 344 -2.81 7.48 -23.71
CA ASP A 344 -2.63 8.73 -24.43
C ASP A 344 -1.13 8.98 -24.62
N SER A 345 -0.63 8.59 -25.78
CA SER A 345 0.76 8.81 -26.19
C SER A 345 1.14 10.29 -26.29
N GLY A 346 0.16 11.20 -26.43
CA GLY A 346 0.36 12.66 -26.42
C GLY A 346 0.53 13.23 -25.01
N ALA A 347 -0.18 12.68 -24.02
CA ALA A 347 -0.09 13.09 -22.62
C ALA A 347 1.28 12.79 -21.98
N THR A 348 2.05 11.84 -22.51
CA THR A 348 3.43 11.56 -22.07
C THR A 348 4.40 12.73 -22.29
N ARG A 349 4.14 13.61 -23.27
CA ARG A 349 5.04 14.72 -23.64
C ARG A 349 4.74 16.05 -22.94
N GLN A 350 3.59 16.19 -22.27
CA GLN A 350 3.10 17.49 -21.77
C GLN A 350 3.36 17.79 -20.29
N PHE A 351 3.97 16.89 -19.53
CA PHE A 351 4.16 17.08 -18.08
C PHE A 351 5.59 17.43 -17.71
N ALA A 352 6.04 18.63 -18.10
CA ALA A 352 7.18 19.22 -17.41
C ALA A 352 6.78 19.49 -15.94
N ARG A 353 7.68 19.18 -14.99
CA ARG A 353 7.39 19.42 -13.57
C ARG A 353 7.07 20.90 -13.36
N PRO A 354 6.04 21.27 -12.58
CA PRO A 354 5.77 22.67 -12.30
C PRO A 354 7.02 23.31 -11.69
N LEU A 355 7.43 24.45 -12.26
CA LEU A 355 8.60 25.18 -11.81
C LEU A 355 8.37 25.62 -10.36
N LYS A 356 9.40 25.53 -9.51
CA LYS A 356 9.33 25.90 -8.10
C LYS A 356 10.45 26.85 -7.71
N GLY A 357 10.20 27.69 -6.70
CA GLY A 357 11.18 28.63 -6.16
C GLY A 357 11.69 29.61 -7.21
N ASN A 358 13.00 29.82 -7.26
CA ASN A 358 13.62 30.79 -8.17
C ASN A 358 13.42 30.47 -9.65
N ARG A 359 13.16 29.21 -10.02
CA ARG A 359 12.83 28.83 -11.42
C ARG A 359 11.46 29.33 -11.84
N GLN A 360 10.45 29.20 -10.96
CA GLN A 360 9.13 29.78 -11.19
C GLN A 360 9.22 31.30 -11.28
N LEU A 361 9.97 31.90 -10.37
CA LEU A 361 10.14 33.35 -10.30
C LEU A 361 10.86 33.90 -11.54
N ALA A 362 11.89 33.20 -12.04
CA ALA A 362 12.58 33.52 -13.29
C ALA A 362 11.65 33.38 -14.50
N PHE A 363 10.85 32.32 -14.56
CA PHE A 363 9.90 32.12 -15.65
C PHE A 363 8.80 33.20 -15.67
N THR A 364 8.22 33.53 -14.51
CA THR A 364 7.25 34.64 -14.39
C THR A 364 7.87 36.00 -14.72
N ALA A 365 9.14 36.23 -14.35
CA ALA A 365 9.84 37.44 -14.77
C ALA A 365 9.99 37.53 -16.30
N LEU A 366 10.21 36.40 -16.97
CA LEU A 366 10.29 36.35 -18.43
C LEU A 366 8.94 36.67 -19.06
N GLU A 367 7.84 36.14 -18.52
CA GLU A 367 6.47 36.44 -18.98
C GLU A 367 6.14 37.93 -18.86
N ASN A 368 6.48 38.54 -17.74
CA ASN A 368 6.25 39.96 -17.51
C ASN A 368 7.09 40.83 -18.44
N ALA A 369 8.39 40.53 -18.57
CA ALA A 369 9.28 41.26 -19.47
C ALA A 369 8.86 41.09 -20.95
N ALA A 370 8.41 39.91 -21.34
CA ALA A 370 7.91 39.66 -22.70
C ALA A 370 6.66 40.47 -23.02
N ARG A 371 5.74 40.61 -22.07
CA ARG A 371 4.53 41.43 -22.24
C ARG A 371 4.80 42.93 -22.22
N ALA A 372 5.87 43.37 -21.56
CA ALA A 372 6.19 44.79 -21.40
C ALA A 372 7.13 45.33 -22.49
N SER A 373 8.17 44.58 -22.84
CA SER A 373 9.25 45.01 -23.73
C SER A 373 9.72 43.93 -24.71
N GLY A 374 8.86 42.95 -24.99
CA GLY A 374 9.16 41.90 -25.96
C GLY A 374 9.52 42.42 -27.35
N ILE A 375 10.48 41.76 -28.00
CA ILE A 375 10.96 42.11 -29.33
C ILE A 375 10.07 41.42 -30.37
N LEU A 376 9.56 42.18 -31.33
CA LEU A 376 8.84 41.66 -32.50
C LEU A 376 9.73 41.76 -33.75
N ASN A 377 9.65 40.79 -34.65
CA ASN A 377 10.27 40.89 -35.97
C ASN A 377 9.45 41.77 -36.93
N GLU A 378 9.92 41.94 -38.16
CA GLU A 378 9.25 42.74 -39.21
C GLU A 378 7.85 42.22 -39.58
N ARG A 379 7.55 40.95 -39.28
CA ARG A 379 6.24 40.32 -39.50
C ARG A 379 5.32 40.44 -38.28
N GLY A 380 5.77 41.10 -37.21
CA GLY A 380 5.02 41.24 -35.97
C GLY A 380 5.05 40.00 -35.06
N GLU A 381 5.90 39.02 -35.34
CA GLU A 381 6.02 37.80 -34.54
C GLU A 381 6.97 38.04 -33.36
N PHE A 382 6.65 37.47 -32.19
CA PHE A 382 7.49 37.59 -31.00
C PHE A 382 8.78 36.78 -31.15
N VAL A 383 9.92 37.45 -30.97
CA VAL A 383 11.27 36.89 -31.12
C VAL A 383 11.88 36.52 -29.77
N GLY A 384 11.57 37.29 -28.73
CA GLY A 384 12.07 37.07 -27.38
C GLY A 384 12.24 38.35 -26.58
N VAL A 385 13.00 38.27 -25.50
CA VAL A 385 13.30 39.34 -24.54
C VAL A 385 14.81 39.45 -24.35
N THR A 386 15.32 40.66 -24.16
CA THR A 386 16.75 40.86 -23.83
C THR A 386 17.10 40.34 -22.44
N PHE A 387 18.37 40.00 -22.20
CA PHE A 387 18.84 39.70 -20.84
C PHE A 387 18.54 40.85 -19.88
N ALA A 388 18.77 42.09 -20.30
CA ALA A 388 18.61 43.27 -19.43
C ALA A 388 17.17 43.43 -18.93
N ASP A 389 16.19 43.29 -19.82
CA ASP A 389 14.77 43.43 -19.47
C ASP A 389 14.29 42.28 -18.59
N TRP A 390 14.68 41.06 -18.93
CA TRP A 390 14.34 39.89 -18.12
C TRP A 390 14.99 39.96 -16.73
N TYR A 391 16.25 40.35 -16.67
CA TYR A 391 16.98 40.50 -15.41
C TYR A 391 16.39 41.61 -14.54
N ALA A 392 16.03 42.76 -15.11
CA ALA A 392 15.41 43.86 -14.40
C ALA A 392 14.09 43.42 -13.74
N GLU A 393 13.26 42.68 -14.49
CA GLU A 393 11.98 42.20 -13.99
C GLU A 393 12.14 41.13 -12.91
N PHE A 394 13.10 40.20 -13.07
CA PHE A 394 13.42 39.23 -12.02
C PHE A 394 13.89 39.93 -10.74
N PHE A 395 14.74 40.95 -10.89
CA PHE A 395 15.27 41.70 -9.77
C PHE A 395 14.16 42.43 -8.99
N ARG A 396 13.16 42.94 -9.71
CA ARG A 396 11.96 43.61 -9.19
C ARG A 396 11.10 42.67 -8.35
N ILE A 397 10.86 41.45 -8.82
CA ILE A 397 9.95 40.50 -8.15
C ILE A 397 10.64 39.55 -7.16
N SER A 398 11.97 39.46 -7.18
CA SER A 398 12.73 38.61 -6.26
C SER A 398 12.73 39.16 -4.83
N THR A 399 12.49 38.28 -3.86
CA THR A 399 12.45 38.57 -2.42
C THR A 399 13.78 38.37 -1.71
N ALA A 400 14.87 38.03 -2.41
CA ALA A 400 16.16 37.78 -1.77
C ALA A 400 16.78 39.06 -1.16
N ASP A 401 17.46 38.90 -0.02
CA ASP A 401 17.84 39.99 0.90
C ASP A 401 18.91 40.96 0.36
N ASN A 402 19.67 40.57 -0.67
CA ASN A 402 20.71 41.43 -1.23
C ASN A 402 20.93 41.22 -2.73
N LYS A 403 21.58 42.20 -3.38
CA LYS A 403 21.79 42.24 -4.83
C LYS A 403 22.61 41.05 -5.33
N GLU A 404 23.60 40.58 -4.58
CA GLU A 404 24.47 39.48 -4.98
C GLU A 404 23.73 38.13 -4.95
N ALA A 405 22.88 37.93 -3.95
CA ALA A 405 22.02 36.76 -3.83
C ALA A 405 21.00 36.69 -4.97
N LYS A 406 20.38 37.82 -5.32
CA LYS A 406 19.48 37.93 -6.48
C LYS A 406 20.20 37.55 -7.78
N ARG A 407 21.41 38.06 -7.99
CA ARG A 407 22.23 37.74 -9.18
C ARG A 407 22.54 36.25 -9.30
N LYS A 408 22.98 35.61 -8.21
CA LYS A 408 23.29 34.16 -8.19
C LYS A 408 22.03 33.31 -8.38
N ALA A 409 20.90 33.73 -7.79
CA ALA A 409 19.62 33.04 -7.94
C ALA A 409 19.11 33.09 -9.38
N PHE A 410 19.21 34.25 -10.04
CA PHE A 410 18.82 34.40 -11.44
C PHE A 410 19.69 33.55 -12.37
N ALA A 411 21.02 33.62 -12.21
CA ALA A 411 21.95 32.89 -13.06
C ALA A 411 21.67 31.38 -13.05
N ARG A 412 21.49 30.80 -11.85
CA ARG A 412 21.12 29.38 -11.69
C ARG A 412 19.76 29.06 -12.29
N ALA A 413 18.74 29.86 -11.98
CA ALA A 413 17.39 29.62 -12.49
C ALA A 413 17.34 29.70 -14.03
N ARG A 414 18.07 30.62 -14.64
CA ARG A 414 18.20 30.74 -16.10
C ARG A 414 18.87 29.51 -16.71
N GLU A 415 20.00 29.07 -16.14
CA GLU A 415 20.72 27.87 -16.59
C GLU A 415 19.82 26.63 -16.51
N ASP A 416 19.13 26.46 -15.38
CA ASP A 416 18.19 25.35 -15.18
C ASP A 416 17.04 25.39 -16.20
N LEU A 417 16.44 26.56 -16.44
CA LEU A 417 15.33 26.71 -17.39
C LEU A 417 15.76 26.41 -18.84
N ALA A 418 16.98 26.79 -19.21
CA ALA A 418 17.52 26.49 -20.54
C ALA A 418 17.86 24.99 -20.67
N ALA A 419 18.48 24.40 -19.64
CA ALA A 419 18.80 22.98 -19.61
C ALA A 419 17.55 22.08 -19.64
N ASP A 420 16.49 22.50 -18.94
CA ASP A 420 15.19 21.81 -18.89
C ASP A 420 14.33 22.07 -20.15
N GLY A 421 14.81 22.88 -21.11
CA GLY A 421 14.11 23.15 -22.39
C GLY A 421 12.88 24.05 -22.26
N HIS A 422 12.75 24.80 -21.16
CA HIS A 422 11.66 25.76 -20.95
C HIS A 422 11.89 27.08 -21.70
N ILE A 423 13.14 27.40 -21.99
CA ILE A 423 13.55 28.58 -22.74
C ILE A 423 14.62 28.23 -23.76
N GLU A 424 14.63 28.97 -24.87
CA GLU A 424 15.72 28.97 -25.84
C GLU A 424 16.47 30.29 -25.78
N VAL A 425 17.77 30.22 -26.02
CA VAL A 425 18.67 31.37 -26.02
C VAL A 425 19.33 31.45 -27.38
N ASP A 426 19.12 32.58 -28.05
CA ASP A 426 19.87 32.94 -29.25
C ASP A 426 20.55 34.28 -29.01
N ASN A 427 21.89 34.26 -28.93
CA ASN A 427 22.72 35.37 -28.49
C ASN A 427 22.29 35.93 -27.12
N ASP A 428 21.68 37.11 -27.09
CA ASP A 428 21.19 37.78 -25.87
C ASP A 428 19.66 37.87 -25.81
N ILE A 429 18.98 37.09 -26.67
CA ILE A 429 17.53 37.04 -26.76
C ILE A 429 17.02 35.71 -26.21
N TYR A 430 16.11 35.80 -25.25
CA TYR A 430 15.51 34.68 -24.53
C TYR A 430 14.04 34.56 -24.90
N ARG A 431 13.62 33.36 -25.27
CA ARG A 431 12.22 33.09 -25.65
C ARG A 431 11.71 31.81 -25.01
N PHE A 432 10.39 31.74 -24.84
CA PHE A 432 9.74 30.51 -24.35
C PHE A 432 9.98 29.37 -25.33
N ALA A 433 10.25 28.19 -24.81
CA ALA A 433 10.40 26.94 -25.56
C ALA A 433 9.44 25.88 -25.03
N GLY A 434 9.31 24.77 -25.77
CA GLY A 434 8.37 23.70 -25.46
C GLY A 434 6.98 23.85 -26.10
N LEU A 435 6.05 22.96 -25.71
CA LEU A 435 4.79 22.70 -26.44
C LEU A 435 3.84 23.90 -26.55
N ASN A 436 3.88 24.83 -25.59
CA ASN A 436 3.02 26.02 -25.59
C ASN A 436 3.73 27.28 -26.11
N ALA A 437 5.00 27.19 -26.51
CA ALA A 437 5.79 28.35 -26.91
C ALA A 437 5.13 29.16 -28.02
N SER A 438 4.68 28.50 -29.09
CA SER A 438 4.05 29.16 -30.24
C SER A 438 2.76 29.92 -29.87
N ALA A 439 1.90 29.30 -29.04
CA ALA A 439 0.67 29.96 -28.56
C ALA A 439 1.00 31.15 -27.64
N THR A 440 1.95 30.99 -26.72
CA THR A 440 2.41 32.07 -25.84
C THR A 440 3.03 33.22 -26.64
N HIS A 441 3.84 32.93 -27.64
CA HIS A 441 4.44 33.92 -28.54
C HIS A 441 3.36 34.70 -29.31
N ALA A 442 2.34 34.03 -29.83
CA ALA A 442 1.23 34.68 -30.54
C ALA A 442 0.41 35.63 -29.63
N VAL A 443 0.13 35.21 -28.40
CA VAL A 443 -0.55 36.04 -27.40
C VAL A 443 0.28 37.28 -27.04
N ILE A 444 1.58 37.11 -26.80
CA ILE A 444 2.48 38.22 -26.48
C ILE A 444 2.57 39.19 -27.65
N ALA A 445 2.72 38.69 -28.88
CA ALA A 445 2.74 39.51 -30.09
C ALA A 445 1.47 40.36 -30.24
N SER A 446 0.29 39.77 -29.96
CA SER A 446 -0.98 40.49 -30.00
C SER A 446 -1.09 41.59 -28.94
N ILE A 447 -0.60 41.32 -27.71
CA ILE A 447 -0.56 42.31 -26.63
C ILE A 447 0.32 43.50 -27.01
N LEU A 448 1.53 43.23 -27.51
CA LEU A 448 2.49 44.28 -27.89
C LEU A 448 2.01 45.08 -29.10
N ALA A 449 1.36 44.43 -30.07
CA ALA A 449 0.75 45.11 -31.22
C ALA A 449 -0.38 46.07 -30.77
N GLY A 450 -1.25 45.64 -29.85
CA GLY A 450 -2.33 46.47 -29.30
C GLY A 450 -1.84 47.68 -28.50
N GLN A 451 -0.73 47.54 -27.77
CA GLN A 451 -0.11 48.64 -27.04
C GLN A 451 0.51 49.71 -27.96
N ARG A 452 1.08 49.30 -29.11
CA ARG A 452 1.61 50.22 -30.12
C ARG A 452 0.52 51.02 -30.83
N THR A 453 -0.66 50.45 -31.01
CA THR A 453 -1.81 51.16 -31.61
C THR A 453 -2.55 52.10 -30.65
N GLY A 454 -2.46 51.86 -29.33
CA GLY A 454 -3.13 52.68 -28.30
C GLY A 454 -2.32 53.87 -27.78
N GLY A 455 -1.01 53.93 -28.03
CA GLY A 455 -0.12 55.02 -27.58
C GLY A 455 -0.01 56.21 -28.55
N GLY A 456 -0.82 56.25 -29.60
CA GLY A 456 -0.89 57.31 -30.59
C GLY A 456 -2.21 58.08 -30.53
N GLN A 457 -2.51 58.70 -29.38
CA GLN A 457 -3.43 59.84 -29.25
C GLN A 457 -2.85 60.86 -28.28
#